data_AF-A0A3B8PZT4-F1
#
_entry.id   AF-A0A3B8PZT4-F1
#
_cell.length_a   1.000
_cell.length_b   1.000
_cell.length_c   1.000
_cell.angle_alpha   90.00
_cell.angle_beta   90.00
_cell.angle_gamma   90.00
#
_symmetry.space_group_name_H-M   'P 1'
#
loop_
_entity.id
_entity.type
_entity.pdbx_description
1 polymer ?
#
loop_
_entity_poly.entity_id
_entity_poly.type
_entity_poly.pdbx_seq_one_letter_code
_entity_poly.pdbx_strand_id
1 'polypeptide(L)'
;GINTVAPRDESASITTELMADRHPAADEMDAYERVLGDAMAGDASLFAREDYVEEAWRIVDPVLKGGTPVFEYEPKTWGPKEAAQLTPPGGWDDPVVAG
;
A
#
# COMPACT_ATOMS: atom_id res chain seq x y z
N GLY A 1 4.41 -12.99 5.83
CA GLY A 1 5.39 -14.08 5.95
C GLY A 1 4.79 -15.40 5.50
N ILE A 2 5.62 -16.36 5.08
CA ILE A 2 5.23 -17.76 4.86
C ILE A 2 5.64 -18.57 6.09
N ASN A 3 4.80 -19.51 6.51
CA ASN A 3 5.18 -20.44 7.58
C ASN A 3 6.01 -21.57 6.99
N THR A 4 7.26 -21.69 7.45
CA THR A 4 8.18 -22.76 7.05
C THR A 4 8.46 -23.66 8.25
N VAL A 5 8.60 -24.98 8.03
CA VAL A 5 8.95 -25.91 9.11
C VAL A 5 10.36 -25.60 9.60
N ALA A 6 10.56 -25.58 10.92
CA ALA A 6 11.84 -25.30 11.53
C ALA A 6 12.85 -26.40 11.17
N PRO A 7 14.11 -26.06 10.81
CA PRO A 7 15.10 -27.04 10.35
C PRO A 7 15.47 -28.14 11.37
N ARG A 8 15.09 -27.98 12.64
CA ARG A 8 15.56 -28.81 13.77
C ARG A 8 14.44 -29.45 14.59
N ASP A 9 13.20 -29.08 14.30
CA ASP A 9 11.99 -29.62 14.92
C ASP A 9 10.86 -29.56 13.89
N GLU A 10 10.50 -30.72 13.35
CA GLU A 10 9.47 -30.86 12.32
C GLU A 10 8.09 -30.36 12.78
N SER A 11 7.92 -30.11 14.08
CA SER A 11 6.68 -29.66 14.71
C SER A 11 6.59 -28.15 14.91
N ALA A 12 7.69 -27.42 14.75
CA ALA A 12 7.73 -25.97 14.96
C ALA A 12 7.68 -25.23 13.61
N SER A 13 6.71 -24.32 13.43
CA SER A 13 6.68 -23.41 12.29
C SER A 13 7.40 -22.10 12.62
N ILE A 14 8.27 -21.63 11.73
CA ILE A 14 8.84 -20.28 11.79
C ILE A 14 8.24 -19.42 10.67
N THR A 15 7.93 -18.17 10.98
CA THR A 15 7.56 -17.19 9.96
C THR A 15 8.83 -16.77 9.22
N THR A 16 8.87 -16.99 7.91
CA THR A 16 9.96 -16.54 7.04
C THR A 16 9.42 -15.47 6.09
N GLU A 17 10.17 -14.38 5.92
CA GLU A 17 9.84 -13.35 4.95
C GLU A 17 10.36 -13.75 3.57
N LEU A 18 9.49 -13.71 2.56
CA LEU A 18 9.91 -13.81 1.17
C LEU A 18 10.34 -12.43 0.71
N MET A 19 11.64 -12.24 0.49
CA MET A 19 12.16 -11.02 -0.11
C MET A 19 12.02 -11.12 -1.63
N ALA A 20 11.07 -10.37 -2.19
CA ALA A 20 10.96 -10.14 -3.62
C ALA A 20 11.70 -8.83 -3.93
N ASP A 21 12.92 -8.94 -4.46
CA ASP A 21 13.67 -7.79 -4.90
C ASP A 21 13.28 -7.45 -6.35
N ARG A 22 12.74 -6.25 -6.57
CA ARG A 22 12.43 -5.76 -7.91
C ARG A 22 13.66 -5.04 -8.43
N HIS A 23 14.40 -5.69 -9.31
CA HIS A 23 15.44 -5.00 -10.09
C HIS A 23 14.77 -4.20 -11.22
N PRO A 24 14.77 -2.85 -11.17
CA PRO A 24 14.29 -2.05 -12.29
C PRO A 24 15.17 -2.34 -13.50
N ALA A 25 14.56 -2.83 -14.56
CA ALA A 25 15.28 -3.10 -15.80
C ALA A 25 15.44 -1.78 -16.58
N ALA A 26 16.52 -1.66 -17.37
CA ALA A 26 16.80 -0.43 -18.12
C ALA A 26 15.73 -0.11 -19.19
N ASP A 27 14.86 -1.06 -19.50
CA ASP A 27 13.70 -0.95 -20.38
C ASP A 27 12.37 -0.79 -19.63
N GLU A 28 12.41 -0.60 -18.30
CA GLU A 28 11.21 -0.33 -17.52
C GLU A 28 10.72 1.10 -17.78
N MET A 29 9.49 1.20 -18.29
CA MET A 29 8.85 2.48 -18.58
C MET A 29 8.53 3.24 -17.28
N ASP A 30 8.85 4.53 -17.25
CA ASP A 30 8.41 5.41 -16.17
C ASP A 30 6.87 5.46 -16.10
N ALA A 31 6.32 5.79 -14.93
CA ALA A 31 4.86 5.78 -14.71
C ALA A 31 4.08 6.59 -15.76
N TYR A 32 4.60 7.75 -16.16
CA TYR A 32 3.98 8.57 -17.20
C TYR A 32 4.20 8.04 -18.60
N GLU A 33 5.37 7.50 -18.89
CA GLU A 33 5.66 6.88 -20.19
C GLU A 33 4.68 5.74 -20.45
N ARG A 34 4.45 4.89 -19.44
CA ARG A 34 3.51 3.78 -19.50
C ARG A 34 2.08 4.22 -19.76
N VAL A 35 1.55 5.12 -18.93
CA VAL A 35 0.15 5.57 -19.06
C VAL A 35 -0.10 6.31 -20.37
N LEU A 36 0.88 7.10 -20.86
CA LEU A 36 0.76 7.76 -22.16
C LEU A 36 0.83 6.77 -23.32
N GLY A 37 1.71 5.77 -23.23
CA GLY A 37 1.80 4.68 -24.22
C GLY A 37 0.49 3.91 -24.33
N ASP A 38 -0.08 3.52 -23.19
CA ASP A 38 -1.36 2.79 -23.11
C ASP A 38 -2.51 3.63 -23.72
N ALA A 39 -2.56 4.94 -23.43
CA ALA A 39 -3.55 5.84 -24.04
C ALA A 39 -3.44 5.89 -25.58
N MET A 40 -2.22 5.97 -26.13
CA MET A 40 -2.00 5.96 -27.58
C MET A 40 -2.37 4.63 -28.21
N ALA A 41 -2.16 3.52 -27.49
CA ALA A 41 -2.54 2.17 -27.91
C ALA A 41 -4.04 1.87 -27.75
N GLY A 42 -4.80 2.75 -27.07
CA GLY A 42 -6.20 2.53 -26.76
C GLY A 42 -6.42 1.50 -25.64
N ASP A 43 -5.40 1.22 -24.83
CA ASP A 43 -5.50 0.36 -23.65
C ASP A 43 -5.96 1.19 -22.44
N ALA A 44 -7.16 0.90 -21.96
CA ALA A 44 -7.78 1.63 -20.84
C ALA A 44 -7.54 0.96 -19.46
N SER A 45 -6.75 -0.12 -19.38
CA SER A 45 -6.62 -0.94 -18.16
C SER A 45 -6.03 -0.20 -16.95
N LEU A 46 -5.23 0.85 -17.16
CA LEU A 46 -4.65 1.71 -16.11
C LEU A 46 -5.47 2.98 -15.84
N PHE A 47 -6.58 3.18 -16.54
CA PHE A 47 -7.44 4.34 -16.36
C PHE A 47 -8.65 3.98 -15.49
N ALA A 48 -8.91 4.78 -14.47
CA ALA A 48 -10.13 4.63 -13.68
C ALA A 48 -11.36 4.90 -14.55
N ARG A 49 -12.38 4.03 -14.44
CA ARG A 49 -13.67 4.24 -15.09
C ARG A 49 -14.46 5.32 -14.36
N GLU A 50 -15.33 6.02 -15.09
CA GLU A 50 -16.17 7.09 -14.56
C GLU A 50 -16.99 6.66 -13.34
N ASP A 51 -17.67 5.51 -13.42
CA ASP A 51 -18.48 4.97 -12.33
C ASP A 51 -17.66 4.65 -11.07
N TYR A 52 -16.40 4.22 -11.23
CA TYR A 52 -15.50 4.00 -10.11
C TYR A 52 -15.07 5.31 -9.46
N VAL A 53 -14.87 6.36 -10.27
CA VAL A 53 -14.53 7.70 -9.77
C VAL A 53 -15.72 8.30 -9.00
N GLU A 54 -16.94 8.19 -9.51
CA GLU A 54 -18.15 8.66 -8.83
C GLU A 54 -18.34 7.95 -7.47
N GLU A 55 -18.17 6.64 -7.43
CA GLU A 55 -18.29 5.87 -6.17
C GLU A 55 -17.16 6.20 -5.18
N ALA A 56 -15.93 6.39 -5.66
CA ALA A 56 -14.83 6.84 -4.81
C ALA A 56 -15.15 8.21 -4.17
N TRP A 57 -15.66 9.16 -4.95
CA TRP A 57 -16.11 10.46 -4.45
C TRP A 57 -17.24 10.33 -3.44
N ARG A 58 -18.26 9.51 -3.72
CA ARG A 58 -19.37 9.25 -2.78
C ARG A 58 -18.88 8.72 -1.43
N ILE A 59 -17.82 7.90 -1.41
CA ILE A 59 -17.23 7.33 -0.20
C ILE A 59 -16.43 8.39 0.59
N VAL A 60 -15.61 9.20 -0.07
CA VAL A 60 -14.72 10.16 0.63
C VAL A 60 -15.42 11.48 1.02
N ASP A 61 -16.47 11.86 0.29
CA ASP A 61 -17.20 13.13 0.47
C ASP A 61 -17.64 13.42 1.92
N PRO A 62 -18.24 12.46 2.66
CA PRO A 62 -18.66 12.69 4.04
C PRO A 62 -17.48 13.02 4.97
N VAL A 63 -16.30 12.42 4.72
CA VAL A 63 -15.08 12.66 5.52
C VAL A 63 -14.58 14.08 5.25
N LEU A 64 -14.56 14.51 3.99
CA LEU A 64 -14.15 15.85 3.59
C LEU A 64 -15.07 16.95 4.18
N LYS A 65 -16.36 16.65 4.30
CA LYS A 65 -17.37 17.57 4.86
C LYS A 65 -17.50 17.48 6.39
N GLY A 66 -16.90 16.47 7.01
CA GLY A 66 -17.11 16.11 8.42
C GLY A 66 -16.44 17.03 9.43
N GLY A 67 -15.48 17.87 9.03
CA GLY A 67 -14.78 18.80 9.94
C GLY A 67 -14.04 18.10 11.08
N THR A 68 -13.54 16.88 10.84
CA THR A 68 -12.84 16.07 11.83
C THR A 68 -11.65 16.82 12.42
N PRO A 69 -11.43 16.79 13.76
CA PRO A 69 -10.28 17.41 14.39
C PRO A 69 -8.96 16.94 13.76
N VAL A 70 -8.05 17.89 13.54
CA VAL A 70 -6.68 17.59 13.08
C VAL A 70 -5.83 17.27 14.30
N PHE A 71 -5.11 16.15 14.24
CA PHE A 71 -4.13 15.76 15.24
C PHE A 71 -2.73 16.03 14.71
N GLU A 72 -1.91 16.69 15.53
CA GLU A 72 -0.52 16.98 15.21
C GLU A 72 0.36 15.75 15.45
N TYR A 73 1.45 15.67 14.69
CA TYR A 73 2.48 14.66 14.86
C TYR A 73 3.83 15.22 14.43
N GLU A 74 4.90 14.71 15.04
CA GLU A 74 6.26 15.16 14.74
C GLU A 74 6.71 14.64 13.36
N PRO A 75 7.48 15.43 12.58
CA PRO A 75 8.08 14.96 11.35
C PRO A 75 8.89 13.68 11.56
N LYS A 76 8.86 12.79 10.56
CA LYS A 76 9.55 11.46 10.58
C LYS A 76 8.99 10.47 11.62
N THR A 77 7.74 10.65 12.06
CA THR A 77 6.98 9.65 12.83
C THR A 77 5.87 9.03 11.99
N TRP A 78 5.28 7.93 12.46
CA TRP A 78 4.16 7.23 11.80
C TRP A 78 2.81 7.95 11.87
N GLY A 79 2.76 9.13 12.48
CA GLY A 79 1.53 9.90 12.64
C GLY A 79 1.09 10.05 14.10
N PRO A 80 -0.13 10.57 14.33
CA PRO A 80 -0.64 10.84 15.66
C PRO A 80 -0.95 9.55 16.44
N LYS A 81 -0.85 9.61 17.77
CA LYS A 81 -1.15 8.47 18.67
C LYS A 81 -2.58 7.95 18.52
N GLU A 82 -3.50 8.80 18.09
CA GLU A 82 -4.90 8.48 17.83
C GLU A 82 -5.05 7.45 16.69
N ALA A 83 -4.08 7.37 15.76
CA ALA A 83 -4.08 6.36 14.70
C ALA A 83 -3.96 4.91 15.23
N ALA A 84 -3.37 4.72 16.42
CA ALA A 84 -3.29 3.41 17.06
C ALA A 84 -4.67 2.87 17.48
N GLN A 85 -5.67 3.74 17.61
CA GLN A 85 -7.06 3.35 17.88
C GLN A 85 -7.73 2.73 16.63
N LEU A 86 -7.15 2.95 15.45
CA LEU A 86 -7.60 2.43 14.16
C LEU A 86 -6.64 1.32 13.68
N THR A 87 -6.43 0.29 14.49
CA THR A 87 -5.53 -0.82 14.15
C THR A 87 -6.31 -2.03 13.63
N PRO A 88 -5.87 -2.68 12.53
CA PRO A 88 -6.39 -3.98 12.16
C PRO A 88 -5.94 -5.04 13.18
N PRO A 89 -6.56 -6.24 13.20
CA PRO A 89 -6.04 -7.35 14.00
C PRO A 89 -4.56 -7.62 13.65
N GLY A 90 -3.67 -7.50 14.64
CA GLY A 90 -2.22 -7.61 14.45
C GLY A 90 -1.47 -6.28 14.48
N GLY A 91 -2.17 -5.14 14.46
CA GLY A 91 -1.55 -3.81 14.48
C GLY A 91 -1.13 -3.34 13.09
N TRP A 92 -0.47 -2.18 13.04
CA TRP A 92 0.17 -1.68 11.83
C TRP A 92 1.57 -2.29 11.72
N ASP A 93 1.92 -2.79 10.53
CA ASP A 93 3.26 -3.26 10.25
C ASP A 93 4.16 -2.09 9.83
N ASP A 94 5.32 -1.96 10.47
CA ASP A 94 6.34 -1.00 10.09
C ASP A 94 7.07 -1.50 8.84
N PRO A 95 6.98 -0.83 7.66
CA PRO A 95 7.71 -1.23 6.48
C PRO A 95 9.21 -1.11 6.71
N VAL A 96 9.90 -2.24 6.54
CA VAL A 96 11.36 -2.30 6.57
C VAL A 96 11.87 -1.80 5.21
N VAL A 97 12.52 -0.63 5.19
CA VAL A 97 13.27 -0.20 4.01
C VAL A 97 14.58 -0.98 4.01
N ALA A 98 14.67 -2.02 3.16
CA ALA A 98 15.96 -2.62 2.86
C ALA A 98 16.82 -1.55 2.17
N GLY A 99 17.96 -1.20 2.80
CA GLY A 99 18.96 -0.30 2.23
C GLY A 99 19.91 -1.01 1.28
#